data_AF-A0A0G0FLX8-F1
#
_entry.id   AF-A0A0G0FLX8-F1
#
_cell.length_a   1.000
_cell.length_b   1.000
_cell.length_c   1.000
_cell.angle_alpha   90.00
_cell.angle_beta   90.00
_cell.angle_gamma   90.00
#
_symmetry.space_group_name_H-M   'P 1'
#
loop_
_entity.id
_entity.type
_entity.pdbx_description
1 polymer ?
#
loop_
_entity_poly.entity_id
_entity_poly.type
_entity_poly.pdbx_seq_one_letter_code
_entity_poly.pdbx_strand_id
1 'polypeptide(L)'
;PYIRYVILLGEESSSRKMDGNNNELTSANAIRAFFEKGVNEHRKIDGFKNAIYFDNNIPLEMIELVRVSVELIDLNREMLDASFEEKITAANRIMKSLERKDPFAEPAVFGYEKADESFPYEGGPIVVHGDNIPDAWIKMLRHLWRYGRTNYMNVGTDRLVKEVNNMTVVIHEPQDMDLSLNPFLVPLTPEKIEAYQAEILSPLLPEGKAYTYGNKLRAYFYPDASGIKDLVTTTKYMDFEFGQGPWIDQNVDYREDVCSIDQIKDAIDVLKRDKYSKACIALTWHPADELMRKHNSSPCLVLIQAMVQDEKLNLTVFFRSHDMTQGWPENAYGCAVIQAEIAEAIGLPTGILTIISGSAQIYNNYFKQVEEVLRRHSSSLKSCTDARGNYQIEIVYAKNGGKIKVSLLHPESGKVLERYFGKTANELRDKIAVADLPTNHAIYLGTELAVAELKLRADEPYEQDTSLQSSTLF
;
A
#
# COMPACT_ATOMS: atom_id res chain seq x y z
N PRO A 1 -6.82 -9.25 -28.21
CA PRO A 1 -7.18 -9.48 -29.64
C PRO A 1 -8.13 -8.43 -30.26
N TYR A 2 -9.07 -7.85 -29.51
CA TYR A 2 -10.09 -6.94 -30.06
C TYR A 2 -9.66 -5.47 -30.15
N ILE A 3 -8.64 -5.07 -29.39
CA ILE A 3 -8.10 -3.71 -29.45
C ILE A 3 -7.32 -3.58 -30.76
N ARG A 4 -7.66 -2.59 -31.59
CA ARG A 4 -6.98 -2.33 -32.88
C ARG A 4 -6.26 -0.98 -32.93
N TYR A 5 -6.61 -0.10 -32.00
CA TYR A 5 -6.07 1.25 -31.90
C TYR A 5 -5.84 1.60 -30.44
N VAL A 6 -4.73 2.27 -30.15
CA VAL A 6 -4.43 2.90 -28.87
C VAL A 6 -4.20 4.38 -29.15
N ILE A 7 -5.01 5.25 -28.54
CA ILE A 7 -4.82 6.70 -28.64
C ILE A 7 -4.13 7.16 -27.36
N LEU A 8 -2.93 7.71 -27.49
CA LEU A 8 -2.12 8.21 -26.40
C LEU A 8 -2.29 9.74 -26.31
N LEU A 9 -2.83 10.22 -25.19
CA LEU A 9 -2.97 11.64 -24.88
C LEU A 9 -2.80 11.89 -23.37
N GLY A 10 -2.18 13.02 -23.00
CA GLY A 10 -1.94 13.41 -21.60
C GLY A 10 -0.87 14.50 -21.46
N GLU A 11 -0.75 15.10 -20.28
CA GLU A 11 0.36 16.02 -20.01
C GLU A 11 1.68 15.26 -19.82
N GLU A 12 2.70 15.63 -20.61
CA GLU A 12 4.10 15.18 -20.41
C GLU A 12 4.90 16.15 -19.52
N SER A 13 4.21 17.12 -18.92
CA SER A 13 4.75 18.30 -18.24
C SER A 13 5.56 18.00 -16.96
N SER A 14 5.40 16.82 -16.33
CA SER A 14 6.24 16.42 -15.19
C SER A 14 7.67 16.02 -15.55
N SER A 15 8.09 16.21 -16.82
CA SER A 15 9.40 15.81 -17.33
C SER A 15 10.30 16.95 -17.84
N ARG A 16 9.87 18.22 -17.77
CA ARG A 16 10.75 19.36 -18.11
C ARG A 16 11.65 19.71 -16.93
N LYS A 17 12.92 19.27 -16.97
CA LYS A 17 13.98 19.97 -16.23
C LYS A 17 14.10 21.39 -16.77
N MET A 18 14.47 22.35 -15.91
CA MET A 18 14.81 23.73 -16.32
C MET A 18 15.90 23.80 -17.40
N ASP A 19 16.61 22.70 -17.67
CA ASP A 19 17.75 22.63 -18.59
C ASP A 19 17.43 22.02 -19.97
N GLY A 20 16.16 21.85 -20.34
CA GLY A 20 15.77 21.45 -21.70
C GLY A 20 15.99 19.99 -22.09
N ASN A 21 16.46 19.13 -21.18
CA ASN A 21 16.49 17.68 -21.39
C ASN A 21 15.21 17.03 -20.85
N ASN A 22 14.41 16.44 -21.75
CA ASN A 22 13.20 15.67 -21.44
C ASN A 22 13.54 14.43 -20.59
N ASN A 23 12.78 14.20 -19.51
CA ASN A 23 12.90 12.99 -18.70
C ASN A 23 12.42 11.76 -19.50
N GLU A 24 13.33 10.85 -19.86
CA GLU A 24 13.04 9.69 -20.73
C GLU A 24 12.13 8.63 -20.08
N LEU A 25 11.81 8.75 -18.79
CA LEU A 25 11.20 7.69 -17.96
C LEU A 25 9.71 7.92 -17.65
N THR A 26 8.85 8.10 -18.66
CA THR A 26 7.38 8.23 -18.49
C THR A 26 6.64 6.99 -19.02
N SER A 27 5.41 6.75 -18.53
CA SER A 27 4.54 5.68 -19.04
C SER A 27 4.23 5.86 -20.55
N ALA A 28 4.11 7.11 -21.01
CA ALA A 28 3.96 7.43 -22.43
C ALA A 28 5.19 7.00 -23.24
N ASN A 29 6.40 7.30 -22.76
CA ASN A 29 7.63 6.85 -23.40
C ASN A 29 7.78 5.33 -23.40
N ALA A 30 7.34 4.65 -22.33
CA ALA A 30 7.35 3.19 -22.27
C ALA A 30 6.42 2.58 -23.33
N ILE A 31 5.21 3.11 -23.48
CA ILE A 31 4.26 2.68 -24.52
C ILE A 31 4.87 2.92 -25.91
N ARG A 32 5.44 4.10 -26.17
CA ARG A 32 6.13 4.39 -27.45
C ARG A 32 7.25 3.41 -27.73
N ALA A 33 8.15 3.23 -26.78
CA ALA A 33 9.30 2.35 -26.94
C ALA A 33 8.88 0.90 -27.17
N PHE A 34 7.79 0.44 -26.53
CA PHE A 34 7.19 -0.86 -26.83
C PHE A 34 6.71 -0.94 -28.29
N PHE A 35 5.94 0.02 -28.78
CA PHE A 35 5.44 0.00 -30.16
C PHE A 35 6.57 0.14 -31.19
N GLU A 36 7.58 0.98 -30.92
CA GLU A 36 8.73 1.22 -31.79
C GLU A 36 9.70 0.02 -31.82
N LYS A 37 10.05 -0.55 -30.66
CA LYS A 37 11.17 -1.50 -30.51
C LYS A 37 10.77 -2.89 -30.02
N GLY A 38 9.57 -3.04 -29.47
CA GLY A 38 9.12 -4.29 -28.85
C GLY A 38 9.82 -4.58 -27.53
N VAL A 39 10.07 -5.86 -27.28
CA VAL A 39 10.75 -6.36 -26.08
C VAL A 39 12.00 -7.15 -26.48
N ASN A 40 13.03 -7.10 -25.64
CA ASN A 40 14.24 -7.89 -25.82
C ASN A 40 14.04 -9.35 -25.34
N GLU A 41 15.09 -10.16 -25.46
CA GLU A 41 15.13 -11.57 -25.03
C GLU A 41 14.82 -11.79 -23.53
N HIS A 42 15.00 -10.74 -22.72
CA HIS A 42 14.65 -10.73 -21.30
C HIS A 42 13.24 -10.19 -21.03
N ARG A 43 12.37 -10.10 -22.05
CA ARG A 43 10.99 -9.59 -21.97
C ARG A 43 10.92 -8.14 -21.46
N LYS A 44 11.97 -7.36 -21.72
CA LYS A 44 12.12 -5.98 -21.27
C LYS A 44 12.11 -5.01 -22.44
N ILE A 45 11.53 -3.83 -22.24
CA ILE A 45 11.65 -2.71 -23.19
C ILE A 45 13.01 -2.02 -22.98
N ASP A 46 13.83 -1.97 -24.02
CA ASP A 46 15.15 -1.34 -23.96
C ASP A 46 15.07 0.18 -23.80
N GLY A 47 16.03 0.75 -23.06
CA GLY A 47 16.08 2.19 -22.76
C GLY A 47 15.51 2.58 -21.38
N PHE A 48 14.84 1.68 -20.68
CA PHE A 48 14.33 1.92 -19.32
C PHE A 48 15.23 1.26 -18.28
N LYS A 49 15.83 2.04 -17.36
CA LYS A 49 16.65 1.51 -16.25
C LYS A 49 15.81 0.63 -15.31
N ASN A 50 14.56 1.04 -15.07
CA ASN A 50 13.60 0.29 -14.25
C ASN A 50 12.84 -0.75 -15.08
N ALA A 51 12.46 -1.82 -14.39
CA ALA A 51 11.86 -3.04 -14.91
C ALA A 51 10.45 -2.86 -15.48
N ILE A 52 10.31 -2.66 -16.80
CA ILE A 52 9.05 -2.88 -17.52
C ILE A 52 9.14 -4.26 -18.17
N TYR A 53 8.74 -5.29 -17.40
CA TYR A 53 8.73 -6.66 -17.87
C TYR A 53 7.34 -7.07 -18.33
N PHE A 54 7.29 -7.82 -19.42
CA PHE A 54 6.10 -8.57 -19.79
C PHE A 54 6.09 -9.92 -19.07
N ASP A 55 4.91 -10.34 -18.64
CA ASP A 55 4.72 -11.59 -17.88
C ASP A 55 5.31 -12.79 -18.64
N ASN A 56 5.99 -13.69 -17.92
CA ASN A 56 6.65 -14.86 -18.49
C ASN A 56 5.67 -15.86 -19.14
N ASN A 57 4.41 -15.87 -18.70
CA ASN A 57 3.38 -16.79 -19.17
C ASN A 57 2.78 -16.37 -20.52
N ILE A 58 3.00 -15.12 -20.94
CA ILE A 58 2.57 -14.64 -22.26
C ILE A 58 3.67 -14.97 -23.28
N PRO A 59 3.40 -15.74 -24.34
CA PRO A 59 4.40 -16.02 -25.38
C PRO A 59 4.92 -14.73 -26.03
N LEU A 60 6.21 -14.66 -26.35
CA LEU A 60 6.82 -13.49 -27.00
C LEU A 60 6.15 -13.19 -28.34
N GLU A 61 5.69 -14.22 -29.04
CA GLU A 61 4.96 -14.13 -30.30
C GLU A 61 3.63 -13.41 -30.12
N MET A 62 2.97 -13.58 -28.97
CA MET A 62 1.70 -12.89 -28.66
C MET A 62 1.93 -11.41 -28.33
N ILE A 63 3.03 -11.12 -27.62
CA ILE A 63 3.44 -9.73 -27.34
C ILE A 63 3.75 -9.00 -28.65
N GLU A 64 4.50 -9.65 -29.54
CA GLU A 64 4.83 -9.12 -30.85
C GLU A 64 3.59 -8.99 -31.74
N LEU A 65 2.67 -9.96 -31.68
CA LEU A 65 1.41 -9.91 -32.41
C LEU A 65 0.56 -8.68 -32.01
N VAL A 66 0.53 -8.33 -30.71
CA VAL A 66 -0.11 -7.09 -30.25
C VAL A 66 0.59 -5.87 -30.86
N ARG A 67 1.93 -5.83 -30.81
CA ARG A 67 2.73 -4.70 -31.31
C ARG A 67 2.47 -4.40 -32.79
N VAL A 68 2.39 -5.43 -33.63
CA VAL A 68 2.18 -5.27 -35.08
C VAL A 68 0.71 -5.10 -35.48
N SER A 69 -0.22 -5.57 -34.65
CA SER A 69 -1.66 -5.59 -35.00
C SER A 69 -2.45 -4.41 -34.45
N VAL A 70 -1.87 -3.69 -33.49
CA VAL A 70 -2.46 -2.52 -32.83
C VAL A 70 -1.74 -1.26 -33.29
N GLU A 71 -2.52 -0.28 -33.74
CA GLU A 71 -2.01 1.01 -34.19
C GLU A 71 -1.94 2.00 -33.02
N LEU A 72 -0.78 2.59 -32.78
CA LEU A 72 -0.59 3.66 -31.80
C LEU A 72 -0.77 5.02 -32.47
N ILE A 73 -1.73 5.80 -32.00
CA ILE A 73 -1.97 7.19 -32.40
C ILE A 73 -1.53 8.08 -31.25
N ASP A 74 -0.47 8.85 -31.46
CA ASP A 74 0.20 9.58 -30.39
C ASP A 74 -0.06 11.08 -30.49
N LEU A 75 -1.17 11.51 -29.89
CA LEU A 75 -1.59 12.91 -29.90
C LEU A 75 -0.66 13.80 -29.06
N ASN A 76 0.16 13.22 -28.18
CA ASN A 76 1.17 13.99 -27.48
C ASN A 76 2.30 14.44 -28.42
N ARG A 77 2.64 13.63 -29.44
CA ARG A 77 3.61 14.02 -30.48
C ARG A 77 2.98 14.78 -31.64
N GLU A 78 1.76 14.41 -32.04
CA GLU A 78 1.08 15.05 -33.18
C GLU A 78 0.57 16.45 -32.85
N MET A 79 0.28 16.73 -31.57
CA MET A 79 -0.30 17.99 -31.10
C MET A 79 0.51 18.57 -29.93
N LEU A 80 1.80 18.85 -30.15
CA LEU A 80 2.75 19.28 -29.11
C LEU A 80 2.29 20.50 -28.30
N ASP A 81 1.73 21.51 -28.97
CA ASP A 81 1.33 22.78 -28.37
C ASP A 81 -0.16 22.84 -27.99
N ALA A 82 -0.90 21.76 -28.24
CA ALA A 82 -2.33 21.72 -27.94
C ALA A 82 -2.57 21.44 -26.45
N SER A 83 -3.57 22.13 -25.90
CA SER A 83 -4.13 21.85 -24.58
C SER A 83 -4.66 20.42 -24.49
N PHE A 84 -4.81 19.92 -23.26
CA PHE A 84 -5.35 18.59 -23.04
C PHE A 84 -6.78 18.45 -23.59
N GLU A 85 -7.62 19.49 -23.43
CA GLU A 85 -8.98 19.52 -23.99
C GLU A 85 -9.02 19.49 -25.53
N GLU A 86 -8.09 20.17 -26.20
CA GLU A 86 -7.95 20.09 -27.65
C GLU A 86 -7.55 18.68 -28.11
N LYS A 87 -6.65 18.02 -27.35
CA LYS A 87 -6.28 16.61 -27.60
C LYS A 87 -7.45 15.66 -27.36
N ILE A 88 -8.27 15.86 -26.32
CA ILE A 88 -9.50 15.09 -26.09
C ILE A 88 -10.46 15.26 -27.26
N THR A 89 -10.65 16.50 -27.72
CA THR A 89 -11.53 16.81 -28.86
C THR A 89 -11.04 16.11 -30.14
N ALA A 90 -9.73 16.14 -30.39
CA ALA A 90 -9.12 15.45 -31.51
C ALA A 90 -9.26 13.92 -31.39
N ALA A 91 -8.99 13.34 -30.21
CA ALA A 91 -9.16 11.91 -29.95
C ALA A 91 -10.60 11.46 -30.24
N ASN A 92 -11.59 12.19 -29.74
CA ASN A 92 -13.02 11.92 -29.97
C ASN A 92 -13.39 12.01 -31.45
N ARG A 93 -12.78 12.93 -32.21
CA ARG A 93 -12.98 13.02 -33.66
C ARG A 93 -12.37 11.82 -34.38
N ILE A 94 -11.14 11.45 -34.02
CA ILE A 94 -10.41 10.32 -34.60
C ILE A 94 -11.18 9.03 -34.36
N MET A 95 -11.62 8.77 -33.13
CA MET A 95 -12.41 7.58 -32.77
C MET A 95 -13.65 7.38 -33.65
N LYS A 96 -14.30 8.46 -34.10
CA LYS A 96 -15.46 8.39 -35.01
C LYS A 96 -15.08 8.03 -36.44
N SER A 97 -13.84 8.31 -36.85
CA SER A 97 -13.31 8.03 -38.19
C SER A 97 -12.54 6.71 -38.29
N LEU A 98 -12.16 6.09 -37.17
CA LEU A 98 -11.40 4.85 -37.18
C LEU A 98 -12.24 3.70 -37.75
N GLU A 99 -11.62 2.94 -38.66
CA GLU A 99 -12.20 1.74 -39.24
C GLU A 99 -12.38 0.67 -38.15
N ARG A 100 -13.54 0.01 -38.13
CA ARG A 100 -13.73 -1.18 -37.28
C ARG A 100 -13.08 -2.37 -37.95
N LYS A 101 -11.92 -2.78 -37.44
CA LYS A 101 -11.21 -3.97 -37.93
C LYS A 101 -11.54 -5.20 -37.08
N ASP A 102 -11.51 -6.38 -37.70
CA ASP A 102 -11.73 -7.67 -37.04
C ASP A 102 -10.66 -7.97 -35.96
N PRO A 103 -10.92 -8.90 -35.03
CA PRO A 103 -9.92 -9.32 -34.04
C PRO A 103 -8.67 -9.87 -34.73
N PHE A 104 -7.48 -9.53 -34.23
CA PHE A 104 -6.22 -9.98 -34.84
C PHE A 104 -5.79 -11.40 -34.39
N ALA A 105 -6.51 -11.99 -33.43
CA ALA A 105 -6.28 -13.34 -32.93
C ALA A 105 -7.53 -13.83 -32.20
N GLU A 106 -7.61 -15.14 -31.97
CA GLU A 106 -8.55 -15.72 -31.02
C GLU A 106 -8.17 -15.34 -29.57
N PRO A 107 -9.15 -15.25 -28.64
CA PRO A 107 -8.86 -15.07 -27.22
C PRO A 107 -7.98 -16.20 -26.68
N ALA A 108 -6.80 -15.84 -26.17
CA ALA A 108 -5.89 -16.76 -25.50
C ALA A 108 -5.99 -16.60 -23.98
N VAL A 109 -5.93 -17.72 -23.27
CA VAL A 109 -5.85 -17.76 -21.80
C VAL A 109 -4.47 -18.28 -21.43
N PHE A 110 -3.72 -17.50 -20.66
CA PHE A 110 -2.42 -17.91 -20.16
C PHE A 110 -2.58 -18.44 -18.74
N GLY A 111 -2.20 -19.70 -18.53
CA GLY A 111 -2.24 -20.32 -17.21
C GLY A 111 -1.22 -19.67 -16.29
N TYR A 112 -1.66 -19.30 -15.10
CA TYR A 112 -0.76 -18.93 -14.01
C TYR A 112 -0.59 -20.14 -13.11
N GLU A 113 0.64 -20.41 -12.67
CA GLU A 113 0.83 -21.32 -11.55
C GLU A 113 0.06 -20.77 -10.34
N LYS A 114 -0.73 -21.64 -9.72
CA LYS A 114 -1.46 -21.31 -8.51
C LYS A 114 -0.42 -20.87 -7.47
N ALA A 115 -0.52 -19.63 -7.00
CA ALA A 115 0.38 -19.10 -5.99
C ALA A 115 0.47 -20.06 -4.79
N ASP A 116 1.68 -20.22 -4.26
CA ASP A 116 1.91 -20.99 -3.04
C ASP A 116 0.92 -20.59 -1.94
N GLU A 117 0.44 -21.61 -1.22
CA GLU A 117 -0.53 -21.47 -0.14
C GLU A 117 -0.02 -20.45 0.89
N SER A 118 -0.70 -19.30 0.97
CA SER A 118 -0.45 -18.27 1.97
C SER A 118 -0.73 -18.79 3.37
N PHE A 119 0.02 -18.33 4.38
CA PHE A 119 -0.36 -18.56 5.77
C PHE A 119 -1.78 -18.02 5.98
N PRO A 120 -2.61 -18.69 6.80
CA PRO A 120 -3.99 -18.28 6.96
C PRO A 120 -4.07 -16.93 7.65
N TYR A 121 -5.03 -16.14 7.23
CA TYR A 121 -5.35 -14.83 7.76
C TYR A 121 -6.75 -14.89 8.37
N GLU A 122 -6.87 -14.65 9.68
CA GLU A 122 -8.11 -14.82 10.45
C GLU A 122 -9.07 -13.62 10.42
N GLY A 123 -8.71 -12.54 9.71
CA GLY A 123 -9.60 -11.38 9.56
C GLY A 123 -9.41 -10.26 10.59
N GLY A 124 -8.30 -10.23 11.33
CA GLY A 124 -7.92 -9.15 12.25
C GLY A 124 -6.75 -8.29 11.74
N PRO A 125 -6.54 -7.07 12.27
CA PRO A 125 -5.49 -6.19 11.79
C PRO A 125 -4.10 -6.78 12.02
N ILE A 126 -3.27 -6.84 10.97
CA ILE A 126 -1.84 -7.11 11.11
C ILE A 126 -1.16 -5.80 11.46
N VAL A 127 -0.54 -5.71 12.64
CA VAL A 127 0.23 -4.54 13.06
C VAL A 127 1.71 -4.75 12.74
N VAL A 128 2.30 -3.82 12.02
CA VAL A 128 3.70 -3.82 11.61
C VAL A 128 4.38 -2.59 12.16
N HIS A 129 5.47 -2.77 12.90
CA HIS A 129 6.27 -1.65 13.41
C HIS A 129 7.55 -1.49 12.59
N GLY A 130 7.80 -0.28 12.11
CA GLY A 130 9.07 0.11 11.50
C GLY A 130 9.68 1.32 12.17
N ASP A 131 11.00 1.37 12.16
CA ASP A 131 11.74 2.50 12.72
C ASP A 131 11.53 3.73 11.83
N ASN A 132 11.74 3.57 10.52
CA ASN A 132 11.48 4.56 9.48
C ASN A 132 10.65 3.97 8.31
N ILE A 133 10.35 4.79 7.29
CA ILE A 133 9.50 4.40 6.15
C ILE A 133 10.09 3.21 5.36
N PRO A 134 11.39 3.20 4.97
CA PRO A 134 12.01 2.05 4.31
C PRO A 134 11.92 0.74 5.11
N ASP A 135 12.25 0.76 6.40
CA ASP A 135 12.20 -0.41 7.28
C ASP A 135 10.75 -0.93 7.45
N ALA A 136 9.81 -0.03 7.71
CA ALA A 136 8.39 -0.34 7.79
C ALA A 136 7.88 -1.03 6.52
N TRP A 137 8.30 -0.54 5.35
CA TRP A 137 7.86 -1.07 4.06
C TRP A 137 8.32 -2.52 3.82
N ILE A 138 9.58 -2.85 4.15
CA ILE A 138 10.09 -4.23 3.98
C ILE A 138 9.36 -5.19 4.92
N LYS A 139 9.19 -4.80 6.20
CA LYS A 139 8.47 -5.60 7.19
C LYS A 139 7.02 -5.81 6.74
N MET A 140 6.36 -4.76 6.27
CA MET A 140 5.00 -4.80 5.74
C MET A 140 4.86 -5.77 4.57
N LEU A 141 5.74 -5.66 3.55
CA LEU A 141 5.73 -6.57 2.40
C LEU A 141 5.90 -8.03 2.80
N ARG A 142 6.73 -8.32 3.82
CA ARG A 142 6.87 -9.68 4.32
C ARG A 142 5.57 -10.23 4.89
N HIS A 143 4.93 -9.47 5.77
CA HIS A 143 3.65 -9.88 6.35
C HIS A 143 2.61 -10.09 5.24
N LEU A 144 2.58 -9.21 4.25
CA LEU A 144 1.65 -9.35 3.14
C LEU A 144 1.97 -10.54 2.25
N TRP A 145 3.25 -10.80 1.98
CA TRP A 145 3.71 -11.98 1.22
C TRP A 145 3.30 -13.28 1.92
N ARG A 146 3.53 -13.33 3.23
CA ARG A 146 3.31 -14.50 4.09
C ARG A 146 1.82 -14.77 4.31
N TYR A 147 1.05 -13.77 4.73
CA TYR A 147 -0.34 -13.93 5.19
C TYR A 147 -1.38 -13.51 4.14
N GLY A 148 -0.97 -12.81 3.09
CA GLY A 148 -1.90 -12.30 2.09
C GLY A 148 -2.53 -13.40 1.25
N ARG A 149 -3.85 -13.35 1.15
CA ARG A 149 -4.66 -14.27 0.34
C ARG A 149 -4.71 -13.78 -1.10
N THR A 150 -4.74 -14.71 -2.05
CA THR A 150 -4.89 -14.37 -3.46
C THR A 150 -6.36 -14.13 -3.77
N ASN A 151 -6.71 -12.88 -4.10
CA ASN A 151 -8.06 -12.43 -4.42
C ASN A 151 -8.11 -11.82 -5.82
N TYR A 152 -9.30 -11.82 -6.43
CA TYR A 152 -9.57 -11.05 -7.64
C TYR A 152 -9.81 -9.59 -7.28
N MET A 153 -9.18 -8.68 -8.00
CA MET A 153 -9.36 -7.24 -7.80
C MET A 153 -10.76 -6.78 -8.21
N ASN A 154 -11.22 -7.22 -9.38
CA ASN A 154 -12.51 -6.85 -9.94
C ASN A 154 -13.16 -8.08 -10.57
N VAL A 155 -14.49 -8.15 -10.49
CA VAL A 155 -15.29 -9.18 -11.15
C VAL A 155 -15.04 -9.15 -12.66
N GLY A 156 -14.81 -10.31 -13.26
CA GLY A 156 -14.59 -10.44 -14.69
C GLY A 156 -13.22 -9.98 -15.18
N THR A 157 -12.27 -9.73 -14.28
CA THR A 157 -10.86 -9.45 -14.63
C THR A 157 -9.96 -10.61 -14.22
N ASP A 158 -8.85 -10.79 -14.93
CA ASP A 158 -7.75 -11.69 -14.60
C ASP A 158 -6.73 -11.05 -13.64
N ARG A 159 -7.06 -9.86 -13.10
CA ARG A 159 -6.19 -9.12 -12.18
C ARG A 159 -6.30 -9.73 -10.78
N LEU A 160 -5.26 -10.46 -10.42
CA LEU A 160 -5.09 -11.03 -9.09
C LEU A 160 -4.23 -10.12 -8.22
N VAL A 161 -4.62 -10.06 -6.94
CA VAL A 161 -3.83 -9.43 -5.89
C VAL A 161 -3.59 -10.41 -4.78
N LYS A 162 -2.42 -10.30 -4.15
CA LYS A 162 -2.20 -10.84 -2.81
C LYS A 162 -2.63 -9.76 -1.83
N GLU A 163 -3.55 -10.07 -0.92
CA GLU A 163 -4.27 -9.08 -0.11
C GLU A 163 -4.34 -9.46 1.37
N VAL A 164 -4.13 -8.46 2.24
CA VAL A 164 -4.45 -8.50 3.66
C VAL A 164 -5.40 -7.34 3.96
N ASN A 165 -6.45 -7.60 4.74
CA ASN A 165 -7.35 -6.53 5.17
C ASN A 165 -6.85 -5.86 6.45
N ASN A 166 -7.13 -4.57 6.63
CA ASN A 166 -6.87 -3.81 7.86
C ASN A 166 -5.41 -3.86 8.35
N MET A 167 -4.44 -3.89 7.44
CA MET A 167 -3.02 -3.83 7.82
C MET A 167 -2.70 -2.46 8.43
N THR A 168 -2.13 -2.44 9.62
CA THR A 168 -1.76 -1.23 10.36
C THR A 168 -0.24 -1.14 10.43
N VAL A 169 0.33 -0.10 9.84
CA VAL A 169 1.77 0.15 9.88
C VAL A 169 2.05 1.32 10.81
N VAL A 170 2.91 1.10 11.78
CA VAL A 170 3.32 2.07 12.81
C VAL A 170 4.77 2.46 12.53
N ILE A 171 4.99 3.73 12.26
CA ILE A 171 6.30 4.29 11.91
C ILE A 171 6.73 5.23 13.05
N HIS A 172 7.85 4.89 13.70
CA HIS A 172 8.30 5.61 14.90
C HIS A 172 9.04 6.91 14.59
N GLU A 173 9.80 6.94 13.49
CA GLU A 173 10.55 8.09 13.00
C GLU A 173 10.17 8.41 11.54
N PRO A 174 8.93 8.89 11.29
CA PRO A 174 8.43 9.09 9.93
C PRO A 174 9.12 10.21 9.15
N GLN A 175 9.90 11.06 9.83
CA GLN A 175 10.68 12.14 9.24
C GLN A 175 12.11 11.71 8.88
N ASP A 176 12.52 10.48 9.23
CA ASP A 176 13.81 9.94 8.81
C ASP A 176 13.76 9.61 7.31
N MET A 177 14.48 10.43 6.55
CA MET A 177 14.62 10.36 5.10
C MET A 177 15.84 9.53 4.67
N ASP A 178 16.41 8.68 5.55
CA ASP A 178 17.53 7.83 5.18
C ASP A 178 17.15 6.81 4.09
N LEU A 179 17.51 7.14 2.85
CA LEU A 179 17.37 6.29 1.68
C LEU A 179 18.62 5.43 1.41
N SER A 180 19.56 5.32 2.36
CA SER A 180 20.70 4.41 2.25
C SER A 180 20.23 2.97 2.02
N LEU A 181 19.15 2.60 2.71
CA LEU A 181 18.29 1.48 2.39
C LEU A 181 17.17 1.99 1.48
N ASN A 182 17.32 1.84 0.16
CA ASN A 182 16.27 2.15 -0.83
C ASN A 182 15.63 0.86 -1.35
N PRO A 183 14.75 0.20 -0.56
CA PRO A 183 14.24 -1.12 -0.89
C PRO A 183 13.10 -1.10 -1.91
N PHE A 184 12.60 0.10 -2.27
CA PHE A 184 11.39 0.27 -3.05
C PHE A 184 11.51 -0.32 -4.47
N LEU A 185 10.44 -0.97 -4.94
CA LEU A 185 10.42 -1.58 -6.28
C LEU A 185 10.63 -0.54 -7.40
N VAL A 186 10.03 0.64 -7.21
CA VAL A 186 10.36 1.84 -7.97
C VAL A 186 11.21 2.69 -7.05
N PRO A 187 12.52 2.83 -7.30
CA PRO A 187 13.38 3.63 -6.45
C PRO A 187 12.82 5.05 -6.30
N LEU A 188 12.59 5.42 -5.05
CA LEU A 188 12.30 6.79 -4.68
C LEU A 188 13.62 7.55 -4.59
N THR A 189 13.64 8.73 -5.18
CA THR A 189 14.73 9.68 -5.02
C THR A 189 14.22 10.83 -4.14
N PRO A 190 15.12 11.58 -3.46
CA PRO A 190 14.71 12.76 -2.71
C PRO A 190 13.82 13.70 -3.54
N GLU A 191 14.17 13.94 -4.81
CA GLU A 191 13.42 14.84 -5.69
C GLU A 191 11.99 14.35 -5.98
N LYS A 192 11.81 13.02 -6.11
CA LYS A 192 10.46 12.45 -6.28
C LYS A 192 9.63 12.60 -5.03
N ILE A 193 10.24 12.40 -3.87
CA ILE A 193 9.54 12.53 -2.58
C ILE A 193 9.14 13.99 -2.38
N GLU A 194 10.07 14.93 -2.59
CA GLU A 194 9.80 16.37 -2.52
C GLU A 194 8.70 16.80 -3.49
N ALA A 195 8.71 16.29 -4.73
CA ALA A 195 7.66 16.59 -5.70
C ALA A 195 6.29 16.07 -5.24
N TYR A 196 6.23 14.86 -4.69
CA TYR A 196 4.99 14.30 -4.15
C TYR A 196 4.51 15.06 -2.90
N GLN A 197 5.42 15.43 -2.01
CA GLN A 197 5.14 16.26 -0.85
C GLN A 197 4.59 17.64 -1.28
N ALA A 198 5.16 18.26 -2.29
CA ALA A 198 4.64 19.50 -2.85
C ALA A 198 3.21 19.33 -3.42
N GLU A 199 2.92 18.21 -4.10
CA GLU A 199 1.56 17.93 -4.60
C GLU A 199 0.56 17.74 -3.44
N ILE A 200 0.90 16.95 -2.42
CA ILE A 200 -0.02 16.67 -1.31
C ILE A 200 -0.26 17.88 -0.39
N LEU A 201 0.71 18.79 -0.30
CA LEU A 201 0.56 20.06 0.41
C LEU A 201 -0.13 21.14 -0.45
N SER A 202 -0.36 20.90 -1.73
CA SER A 202 -0.96 21.90 -2.62
C SER A 202 -2.49 21.84 -2.60
N PRO A 203 -3.20 22.98 -2.52
CA PRO A 203 -4.65 23.02 -2.70
C PRO A 203 -5.07 22.87 -4.17
N LEU A 204 -4.12 22.91 -5.12
CA LEU A 204 -4.41 22.95 -6.54
C LEU A 204 -4.92 21.61 -7.06
N LEU A 205 -5.97 21.68 -7.89
CA LEU A 205 -6.42 20.57 -8.71
C LEU A 205 -5.93 20.82 -10.15
N PRO A 206 -4.92 20.07 -10.63
CA PRO A 206 -4.48 20.15 -12.02
C PRO A 206 -5.61 19.81 -12.99
N GLU A 207 -5.60 20.44 -14.17
CA GLU A 207 -6.56 20.16 -15.24
C GLU A 207 -6.54 18.67 -15.62
N GLY A 208 -7.72 18.09 -15.85
CA GLY A 208 -7.86 16.67 -16.21
C GLY A 208 -7.72 15.67 -15.05
N LYS A 209 -7.30 16.08 -13.83
CA LYS A 209 -7.39 15.23 -12.64
C LYS A 209 -8.78 15.32 -12.03
N ALA A 210 -9.36 14.17 -11.66
CA ALA A 210 -10.63 14.12 -10.94
C ALA A 210 -10.50 14.64 -9.50
N TYR A 211 -9.35 14.40 -8.85
CA TYR A 211 -8.99 14.91 -7.54
C TYR A 211 -7.47 14.81 -7.33
N THR A 212 -6.96 15.56 -6.35
CA THR A 212 -5.69 15.27 -5.65
C THR A 212 -5.99 15.20 -4.15
N TYR A 213 -5.15 14.53 -3.37
CA TYR A 213 -5.33 14.51 -1.91
C TYR A 213 -5.18 15.91 -1.32
N GLY A 214 -4.18 16.68 -1.77
CA GLY A 214 -3.98 18.05 -1.31
C GLY A 214 -5.17 18.96 -1.58
N ASN A 215 -5.76 18.91 -2.79
CA ASN A 215 -6.98 19.67 -3.09
C ASN A 215 -8.15 19.26 -2.18
N LYS A 216 -8.37 17.97 -1.96
CA LYS A 216 -9.42 17.48 -1.05
C LYS A 216 -9.19 17.91 0.40
N LEU A 217 -7.95 17.99 0.86
CA LEU A 217 -7.64 18.35 2.24
C LEU A 217 -7.67 19.87 2.48
N ARG A 218 -7.29 20.68 1.49
CA ARG A 218 -7.05 22.12 1.65
C ARG A 218 -8.01 23.05 0.93
N ALA A 219 -8.69 22.54 -0.08
CA ALA A 219 -9.59 23.32 -0.91
C ALA A 219 -10.76 22.46 -1.38
N TYR A 220 -11.35 21.69 -0.45
CA TYR A 220 -12.51 20.88 -0.78
C TYR A 220 -13.67 21.78 -1.19
N PHE A 221 -14.12 21.61 -2.42
CA PHE A 221 -15.14 22.43 -3.04
C PHE A 221 -16.56 22.04 -2.58
N TYR A 222 -17.34 23.04 -2.19
CA TYR A 222 -18.77 22.91 -1.91
C TYR A 222 -19.58 23.84 -2.85
N PRO A 223 -20.63 23.33 -3.50
CA PRO A 223 -21.30 24.02 -4.62
C PRO A 223 -22.32 25.10 -4.21
N ASP A 224 -22.43 25.44 -2.91
CA ASP A 224 -23.41 26.44 -2.45
C ASP A 224 -22.83 27.30 -1.33
N ALA A 225 -22.17 28.40 -1.71
CA ALA A 225 -21.70 29.40 -0.75
C ALA A 225 -22.85 30.07 0.02
N SER A 226 -23.98 30.32 -0.65
CA SER A 226 -25.11 31.07 -0.10
C SER A 226 -25.83 30.28 1.00
N GLY A 227 -26.15 29.02 0.75
CA GLY A 227 -26.78 28.13 1.73
C GLY A 227 -25.88 27.87 2.94
N ILE A 228 -24.56 27.79 2.76
CA ILE A 228 -23.64 27.68 3.89
C ILE A 228 -23.62 28.98 4.71
N LYS A 229 -23.55 30.16 4.08
CA LYS A 229 -23.64 31.45 4.79
C LYS A 229 -24.95 31.60 5.56
N ASP A 230 -26.06 31.24 4.93
CA ASP A 230 -27.37 31.27 5.58
C ASP A 230 -27.40 30.32 6.78
N LEU A 231 -26.89 29.09 6.62
CA LEU A 231 -26.83 28.10 7.69
C LEU A 231 -26.08 28.60 8.91
N VAL A 232 -24.84 29.09 8.73
CA VAL A 232 -23.96 29.53 9.83
C VAL A 232 -24.42 30.81 10.51
N THR A 233 -25.24 31.62 9.84
CA THR A 233 -25.82 32.85 10.39
C THR A 233 -27.21 32.65 11.01
N THR A 234 -27.83 31.48 10.86
CA THR A 234 -29.12 31.21 11.50
C THR A 234 -28.99 31.11 13.02
N THR A 235 -29.92 31.74 13.75
CA THR A 235 -30.01 31.60 15.22
C THR A 235 -30.12 30.14 15.67
N LYS A 236 -30.77 29.30 14.86
CA LYS A 236 -30.88 27.86 15.10
C LYS A 236 -29.52 27.15 15.16
N TYR A 237 -28.55 27.55 14.33
CA TYR A 237 -27.20 26.96 14.33
C TYR A 237 -26.28 27.65 15.35
N MET A 238 -26.52 28.94 15.62
CA MET A 238 -25.81 29.70 16.66
C MET A 238 -26.15 29.26 18.10
N ASP A 239 -27.37 28.75 18.33
CA ASP A 239 -27.85 28.34 19.65
C ASP A 239 -27.59 26.84 19.96
N PHE A 240 -27.31 26.03 18.94
CA PHE A 240 -27.15 24.57 19.07
C PHE A 240 -25.69 24.22 19.35
N GLU A 241 -25.30 24.14 20.63
CA GLU A 241 -24.04 23.54 21.13
C GLU A 241 -22.69 24.17 20.71
N PHE A 242 -22.61 25.00 19.65
CA PHE A 242 -21.33 25.51 19.13
C PHE A 242 -20.79 26.76 19.82
N GLY A 243 -21.54 27.34 20.77
CA GLY A 243 -21.15 28.55 21.47
C GLY A 243 -21.13 29.76 20.54
N GLN A 244 -21.54 30.92 21.07
CA GLN A 244 -21.43 32.16 20.31
C GLN A 244 -19.95 32.45 20.02
N GLY A 245 -19.56 32.50 18.75
CA GLY A 245 -18.21 32.95 18.40
C GLY A 245 -17.94 33.07 16.90
N PRO A 246 -16.95 33.89 16.51
CA PRO A 246 -16.57 34.17 15.12
C PRO A 246 -15.88 32.99 14.39
N TRP A 247 -16.06 31.75 14.86
CA TRP A 247 -15.23 30.59 14.48
C TRP A 247 -15.93 29.62 13.52
N ILE A 248 -17.24 29.77 13.29
CA ILE A 248 -18.07 28.76 12.60
C ILE A 248 -17.67 28.58 11.12
N ASP A 249 -17.11 29.61 10.47
CA ASP A 249 -16.71 29.60 9.07
C ASP A 249 -15.31 30.17 8.80
N GLN A 250 -14.46 30.34 9.82
CA GLN A 250 -13.15 31.01 9.70
C GLN A 250 -12.22 30.40 8.64
N ASN A 251 -12.36 29.09 8.38
CA ASN A 251 -11.55 28.34 7.41
C ASN A 251 -12.32 27.95 6.14
N VAL A 252 -13.44 28.64 5.89
CA VAL A 252 -14.22 28.57 4.65
C VAL A 252 -13.85 29.77 3.76
N ASP A 253 -13.28 29.50 2.58
CA ASP A 253 -13.07 30.51 1.54
C ASP A 253 -14.34 30.62 0.69
N TYR A 254 -15.01 31.77 0.71
CA TYR A 254 -16.23 32.03 -0.03
C TYR A 254 -15.96 32.75 -1.34
N ARG A 255 -16.47 32.21 -2.43
CA ARG A 255 -16.60 32.84 -3.75
C ARG A 255 -18.08 32.98 -4.09
N GLU A 256 -18.43 33.77 -5.10
CA GLU A 256 -19.83 34.20 -5.34
C GLU A 256 -20.85 33.06 -5.24
N ASP A 257 -20.62 31.94 -5.92
CA ASP A 257 -21.53 30.78 -5.91
C ASP A 257 -21.01 29.57 -5.13
N VAL A 258 -19.75 29.57 -4.71
CA VAL A 258 -19.04 28.35 -4.27
C VAL A 258 -18.16 28.64 -3.06
N CYS A 259 -17.92 27.65 -2.21
CA CYS A 259 -16.93 27.79 -1.15
C CYS A 259 -15.94 26.62 -1.12
N SER A 260 -14.77 26.85 -0.52
CA SER A 260 -13.78 25.80 -0.29
C SER A 260 -13.34 25.74 1.16
N ILE A 261 -13.08 24.54 1.66
CA ILE A 261 -12.72 24.28 3.05
C ILE A 261 -11.28 23.79 3.13
N ASP A 262 -10.48 24.43 3.99
CA ASP A 262 -9.15 23.97 4.37
C ASP A 262 -9.21 23.23 5.72
N GLN A 263 -9.27 21.90 5.63
CA GLN A 263 -9.43 21.02 6.79
C GLN A 263 -8.13 20.89 7.60
N ILE A 264 -6.96 21.06 6.95
CA ILE A 264 -5.66 21.00 7.65
C ILE A 264 -5.45 22.27 8.46
N LYS A 265 -5.76 23.43 7.86
CA LYS A 265 -5.73 24.71 8.58
C LYS A 265 -6.71 24.72 9.75
N ASP A 266 -7.92 24.17 9.57
CA ASP A 266 -8.88 24.02 10.66
C ASP A 266 -8.34 23.14 11.80
N ALA A 267 -7.76 21.98 11.47
CA ALA A 267 -7.12 21.12 12.47
C ALA A 267 -6.00 21.85 13.25
N ILE A 268 -5.18 22.66 12.57
CA ILE A 268 -4.13 23.48 13.20
C ILE A 268 -4.73 24.52 14.15
N ASP A 269 -5.75 25.26 13.72
CA ASP A 269 -6.40 26.29 14.54
C ASP A 269 -7.08 25.67 15.78
N VAL A 270 -7.71 24.51 15.62
CA VAL A 270 -8.29 23.73 16.72
C VAL A 270 -7.19 23.31 17.70
N LEU A 271 -6.06 22.76 17.23
CA LEU A 271 -4.96 22.34 18.11
C LEU A 271 -4.26 23.49 18.81
N LYS A 272 -4.21 24.69 18.20
CA LYS A 272 -3.70 25.89 18.86
C LYS A 272 -4.59 26.33 20.02
N ARG A 273 -5.91 26.12 19.92
CA ARG A 273 -6.89 26.46 20.95
C ARG A 273 -7.01 25.37 22.02
N ASP A 274 -7.09 24.12 21.59
CA ASP A 274 -7.15 22.92 22.42
C ASP A 274 -6.19 21.86 21.86
N LYS A 275 -4.99 21.85 22.43
CA LYS A 275 -3.88 20.96 22.07
C LYS A 275 -4.24 19.47 22.16
N TYR A 276 -5.20 19.10 23.01
CA TYR A 276 -5.59 17.71 23.23
C TYR A 276 -6.93 17.36 22.57
N SER A 277 -7.41 18.21 21.66
CA SER A 277 -8.61 17.96 20.89
C SER A 277 -8.52 16.63 20.15
N LYS A 278 -9.61 15.86 20.21
CA LYS A 278 -9.79 14.60 19.49
C LYS A 278 -10.52 14.79 18.16
N ALA A 279 -10.92 16.03 17.86
CA ALA A 279 -11.77 16.39 16.72
C ALA A 279 -10.97 16.80 15.47
N CYS A 280 -9.63 16.82 15.54
CA CYS A 280 -8.76 17.21 14.44
C CYS A 280 -8.69 16.12 13.37
N ILE A 281 -9.73 16.08 12.53
CA ILE A 281 -9.95 15.09 11.48
C ILE A 281 -10.10 15.81 10.14
N ALA A 282 -9.45 15.30 9.11
CA ALA A 282 -9.65 15.71 7.72
C ALA A 282 -10.07 14.51 6.87
N LEU A 283 -11.00 14.74 5.95
CA LEU A 283 -11.59 13.72 5.09
C LEU A 283 -11.33 14.02 3.62
N THR A 284 -11.16 12.97 2.83
CA THR A 284 -11.05 13.06 1.36
C THR A 284 -12.22 12.36 0.67
N TRP A 285 -12.83 11.38 1.34
CA TRP A 285 -13.98 10.63 0.86
C TRP A 285 -15.27 11.27 1.39
N HIS A 286 -16.05 11.89 0.49
CA HIS A 286 -17.30 12.59 0.84
C HIS A 286 -18.50 11.88 0.19
N PRO A 287 -19.56 11.51 0.94
CA PRO A 287 -20.69 10.77 0.38
C PRO A 287 -21.32 11.44 -0.84
N ALA A 288 -21.52 12.77 -0.81
CA ALA A 288 -22.12 13.50 -1.91
C ALA A 288 -21.30 13.33 -3.20
N ASP A 289 -19.99 13.60 -3.14
CA ASP A 289 -19.07 13.43 -4.26
C ASP A 289 -19.03 12.01 -4.81
N GLU A 290 -18.86 11.04 -3.91
CA GLU A 290 -18.53 9.66 -4.28
C GLU A 290 -19.74 8.92 -4.84
N LEU A 291 -20.93 9.18 -4.31
CA LEU A 291 -22.18 8.64 -4.82
C LEU A 291 -22.56 9.30 -6.15
N MET A 292 -22.32 10.60 -6.32
CA MET A 292 -22.56 11.30 -7.60
C MET A 292 -21.61 10.81 -8.71
N ARG A 293 -20.34 10.53 -8.38
CA ARG A 293 -19.37 9.96 -9.34
C ARG A 293 -19.53 8.45 -9.55
N LYS A 294 -20.48 7.80 -8.87
CA LYS A 294 -20.69 6.34 -8.91
C LYS A 294 -19.40 5.54 -8.67
N HIS A 295 -18.56 6.03 -7.76
CA HIS A 295 -17.27 5.44 -7.42
C HIS A 295 -16.23 5.39 -8.55
N ASN A 296 -16.43 6.13 -9.65
CA ASN A 296 -15.38 6.34 -10.65
C ASN A 296 -14.34 7.29 -10.06
N SER A 297 -13.15 6.75 -9.75
CA SER A 297 -12.02 7.50 -9.18
C SER A 297 -12.24 7.99 -7.74
N SER A 298 -12.65 7.10 -6.83
CA SER A 298 -12.71 7.43 -5.39
C SER A 298 -11.31 7.58 -4.77
N PRO A 299 -11.09 8.54 -3.86
CA PRO A 299 -9.86 8.66 -3.08
C PRO A 299 -9.51 7.38 -2.32
N CYS A 300 -8.25 6.95 -2.37
CA CYS A 300 -7.78 5.81 -1.59
C CYS A 300 -7.49 6.20 -0.14
N LEU A 301 -6.79 7.31 0.09
CA LEU A 301 -6.81 7.99 1.39
C LEU A 301 -8.26 8.42 1.66
N VAL A 302 -8.74 8.19 2.88
CA VAL A 302 -10.11 8.51 3.31
C VAL A 302 -10.12 9.52 4.46
N LEU A 303 -9.24 9.30 5.44
CA LEU A 303 -9.22 10.05 6.69
C LEU A 303 -7.78 10.27 7.17
N ILE A 304 -7.54 11.45 7.74
CA ILE A 304 -6.38 11.79 8.55
C ILE A 304 -6.90 12.28 9.91
N GLN A 305 -6.30 11.82 11.00
CA GLN A 305 -6.55 12.31 12.36
C GLN A 305 -5.24 12.70 13.03
N ALA A 306 -5.16 13.95 13.47
CA ALA A 306 -4.03 14.49 14.23
C ALA A 306 -4.35 14.47 15.73
N MET A 307 -3.43 13.96 16.54
CA MET A 307 -3.60 13.90 18.00
C MET A 307 -2.28 14.19 18.70
N VAL A 308 -2.33 14.92 19.81
CA VAL A 308 -1.14 15.13 20.65
C VAL A 308 -1.12 14.12 21.79
N GLN A 309 -0.01 13.41 21.92
CA GLN A 309 0.29 12.55 23.06
C GLN A 309 1.77 12.68 23.41
N ASP A 310 2.11 12.72 24.70
CA ASP A 310 3.48 12.83 25.19
C ASP A 310 4.25 14.01 24.55
N GLU A 311 3.54 15.14 24.40
CA GLU A 311 4.05 16.38 23.80
C GLU A 311 4.55 16.22 22.35
N LYS A 312 4.09 15.19 21.65
CA LYS A 312 4.35 14.93 20.24
C LYS A 312 3.05 14.86 19.46
N LEU A 313 3.07 15.34 18.21
CA LEU A 313 1.93 15.18 17.30
C LEU A 313 1.99 13.81 16.60
N ASN A 314 1.06 12.93 16.96
CA ASN A 314 0.81 11.67 16.25
C ASN A 314 -0.18 11.90 15.10
N LEU A 315 0.00 11.17 14.00
CA LEU A 315 -0.91 11.18 12.86
C LEU A 315 -1.41 9.76 12.59
N THR A 316 -2.72 9.56 12.57
CA THR A 316 -3.35 8.31 12.13
C THR A 316 -4.05 8.55 10.80
N VAL A 317 -3.76 7.73 9.80
CA VAL A 317 -4.34 7.84 8.46
C VAL A 317 -5.00 6.53 8.05
N PHE A 318 -6.13 6.62 7.36
CA PHE A 318 -6.85 5.46 6.85
C PHE A 318 -6.96 5.50 5.32
N PHE A 319 -6.49 4.43 4.69
CA PHE A 319 -6.62 4.16 3.27
C PHE A 319 -7.60 3.00 3.05
N ARG A 320 -8.64 3.17 2.22
CA ARG A 320 -9.61 2.09 1.91
C ARG A 320 -9.02 0.98 1.04
N SER A 321 -8.04 1.31 0.19
CA SER A 321 -7.34 0.40 -0.72
C SER A 321 -5.94 0.97 -0.96
N HIS A 322 -4.91 0.13 -0.90
CA HIS A 322 -3.53 0.61 -0.85
C HIS A 322 -2.62 -0.32 -1.64
N ASP A 323 -2.07 0.19 -2.75
CA ASP A 323 -1.00 -0.48 -3.49
C ASP A 323 0.28 -0.45 -2.66
N MET A 324 0.66 -1.61 -2.14
CA MET A 324 1.82 -1.73 -1.25
C MET A 324 3.16 -1.68 -1.98
N THR A 325 3.19 -1.79 -3.31
CA THR A 325 4.47 -1.80 -4.03
C THR A 325 4.91 -0.43 -4.51
N GLN A 326 4.00 0.35 -5.11
CA GLN A 326 4.31 1.67 -5.67
C GLN A 326 3.65 2.81 -4.92
N GLY A 327 2.37 2.68 -4.56
CA GLY A 327 1.60 3.77 -3.94
C GLY A 327 2.02 4.05 -2.50
N TRP A 328 2.14 2.99 -1.69
CA TRP A 328 2.37 3.12 -0.25
C TRP A 328 3.61 3.92 0.12
N PRO A 329 4.80 3.72 -0.51
CA PRO A 329 5.98 4.52 -0.20
C PRO A 329 5.76 6.02 -0.35
N GLU A 330 5.21 6.47 -1.48
CA GLU A 330 4.93 7.89 -1.73
C GLU A 330 3.85 8.41 -0.75
N ASN A 331 2.79 7.62 -0.53
CA ASN A 331 1.73 7.97 0.41
C ASN A 331 2.24 8.13 1.84
N ALA A 332 3.18 7.29 2.29
CA ALA A 332 3.79 7.38 3.62
C ALA A 332 4.57 8.69 3.80
N TYR A 333 5.41 9.06 2.83
CA TYR A 333 6.12 10.35 2.86
C TYR A 333 5.18 11.56 2.74
N GLY A 334 4.09 11.43 1.99
CA GLY A 334 3.05 12.45 1.92
C GLY A 334 2.32 12.65 3.26
N CYS A 335 2.02 11.56 3.97
CA CYS A 335 1.43 11.66 5.31
C CYS A 335 2.43 12.22 6.33
N ALA A 336 3.70 11.83 6.23
CA ALA A 336 4.77 12.35 7.08
C ALA A 336 4.92 13.88 6.94
N VAL A 337 4.85 14.43 5.72
CA VAL A 337 4.97 15.89 5.55
C VAL A 337 3.75 16.65 6.09
N ILE A 338 2.55 16.09 5.97
CA ILE A 338 1.34 16.67 6.59
C ILE A 338 1.47 16.68 8.12
N GLN A 339 1.97 15.58 8.70
CA GLN A 339 2.26 15.51 10.13
C GLN A 339 3.25 16.60 10.55
N ALA A 340 4.34 16.76 9.79
CA ALA A 340 5.38 17.75 10.08
C ALA A 340 4.84 19.20 10.04
N GLU A 341 4.04 19.55 9.02
CA GLU A 341 3.43 20.88 8.91
C GLU A 341 2.51 21.19 10.10
N ILE A 342 1.63 20.25 10.48
CA ILE A 342 0.73 20.45 11.62
C ILE A 342 1.55 20.60 12.90
N ALA A 343 2.57 19.75 13.10
CA ALA A 343 3.45 19.76 14.26
C ALA A 343 4.20 21.09 14.38
N GLU A 344 4.80 21.56 13.28
CA GLU A 344 5.50 22.84 13.20
C GLU A 344 4.56 24.01 13.53
N ALA A 345 3.36 24.02 12.95
CA ALA A 345 2.40 25.10 13.13
C ALA A 345 1.90 25.25 14.58
N ILE A 346 1.92 24.17 15.37
CA ILE A 346 1.54 24.17 16.79
C ILE A 346 2.75 24.17 17.75
N GLY A 347 3.98 24.17 17.21
CA GLY A 347 5.21 24.21 18.00
C GLY A 347 5.55 22.93 18.74
N LEU A 348 5.18 21.76 18.20
CA LEU A 348 5.51 20.44 18.78
C LEU A 348 6.42 19.61 17.84
N PRO A 349 7.20 18.68 18.39
CA PRO A 349 7.85 17.64 17.59
C PRO A 349 6.83 16.64 17.01
N THR A 350 7.22 16.01 15.90
CA THR A 350 6.48 14.89 15.32
C THR A 350 6.59 13.64 16.20
N GLY A 351 5.48 12.91 16.34
CA GLY A 351 5.41 11.59 16.97
C GLY A 351 5.22 10.48 15.95
N ILE A 352 4.43 9.47 16.35
CA ILE A 352 4.18 8.27 15.56
C ILE A 352 3.25 8.58 14.38
N LEU A 353 3.61 8.06 13.21
CA LEU A 353 2.72 7.98 12.05
C LEU A 353 2.13 6.56 11.96
N THR A 354 0.81 6.45 12.02
CA THR A 354 0.08 5.18 11.89
C THR A 354 -0.72 5.16 10.59
N ILE A 355 -0.41 4.23 9.69
CA ILE A 355 -1.10 4.06 8.40
C ILE A 355 -1.93 2.77 8.45
N ILE A 356 -3.25 2.92 8.45
CA ILE A 356 -4.20 1.81 8.41
C ILE A 356 -4.67 1.62 6.96
N SER A 357 -4.48 0.43 6.42
CA SER A 357 -4.83 0.06 5.05
C SER A 357 -5.93 -0.99 5.06
N GLY A 358 -7.16 -0.59 4.70
CA GLY A 358 -8.35 -1.44 4.68
C GLY A 358 -8.19 -2.64 3.75
N SER A 359 -7.67 -2.42 2.55
CA SER A 359 -7.21 -3.45 1.61
C SER A 359 -5.75 -3.16 1.25
N ALA A 360 -4.83 -3.95 1.81
CA ALA A 360 -3.41 -3.87 1.55
C ALA A 360 -3.05 -4.91 0.48
N GLN A 361 -2.57 -4.46 -0.69
CA GLN A 361 -2.45 -5.33 -1.86
C GLN A 361 -1.08 -5.27 -2.55
N ILE A 362 -0.62 -6.42 -3.00
CA ILE A 362 0.43 -6.56 -4.02
C ILE A 362 -0.22 -7.12 -5.29
N TYR A 363 -0.05 -6.44 -6.42
CA TYR A 363 -0.48 -6.95 -7.71
C TYR A 363 0.39 -8.12 -8.17
N ASN A 364 -0.22 -9.13 -8.79
CA ASN A 364 0.47 -10.30 -9.34
C ASN A 364 1.69 -9.95 -10.22
N ASN A 365 1.62 -8.86 -10.99
CA ASN A 365 2.72 -8.37 -11.84
C ASN A 365 4.00 -8.00 -11.06
N TYR A 366 3.89 -7.77 -9.74
CA TYR A 366 5.01 -7.43 -8.86
C TYR A 366 5.48 -8.59 -7.98
N PHE A 367 4.90 -9.80 -8.11
CA PHE A 367 5.22 -10.92 -7.24
C PHE A 367 6.71 -11.29 -7.26
N LYS A 368 7.31 -11.43 -8.44
CA LYS A 368 8.74 -11.79 -8.57
C LYS A 368 9.67 -10.71 -8.00
N GLN A 369 9.30 -9.46 -8.19
CA GLN A 369 10.09 -8.31 -7.74
C GLN A 369 10.02 -8.20 -6.21
N VAL A 370 8.84 -8.41 -5.62
CA VAL A 370 8.68 -8.47 -4.16
C VAL A 370 9.47 -9.63 -3.58
N GLU A 371 9.38 -10.82 -4.17
CA GLU A 371 10.15 -11.99 -3.71
C GLU A 371 11.66 -11.72 -3.69
N GLU A 372 12.20 -11.08 -4.74
CA GLU A 372 13.61 -10.73 -4.82
C GLU A 372 14.02 -9.66 -3.79
N VAL A 373 13.18 -8.64 -3.56
CA VAL A 373 13.39 -7.67 -2.47
C VAL A 373 13.44 -8.39 -1.12
N LEU A 374 12.45 -9.24 -0.84
CA LEU A 374 12.39 -9.97 0.42
C LEU A 374 13.60 -10.90 0.60
N ARG A 375 14.09 -11.52 -0.47
CA ARG A 375 15.31 -12.34 -0.46
C ARG A 375 16.54 -11.51 -0.11
N ARG A 376 16.74 -10.34 -0.75
CA ARG A 376 17.90 -9.45 -0.49
C ARG A 376 17.91 -8.89 0.93
N HIS A 377 16.74 -8.58 1.47
CA HIS A 377 16.59 -7.98 2.80
C HIS A 377 16.18 -9.00 3.88
N SER A 378 16.28 -10.31 3.59
CA SER A 378 15.91 -11.40 4.51
C SER A 378 16.85 -11.51 5.71
N SER A 379 18.14 -11.18 5.55
CA SER A 379 19.16 -11.34 6.58
C SER A 379 19.12 -10.25 7.66
N SER A 380 18.57 -9.07 7.37
CA SER A 380 18.54 -7.92 8.28
C SER A 380 17.36 -7.93 9.26
N LEU A 381 16.48 -8.94 9.20
CA LEU A 381 15.15 -8.82 9.80
C LEU A 381 14.69 -10.17 10.37
N LYS A 382 15.26 -10.55 11.53
CA LYS A 382 15.01 -11.79 12.29
C LYS A 382 13.71 -11.82 13.10
N SER A 383 12.76 -10.92 12.85
CA SER A 383 11.49 -10.85 13.60
C SER A 383 10.32 -10.94 12.64
N CYS A 384 9.42 -11.88 12.86
CA CYS A 384 8.13 -11.93 12.18
C CYS A 384 7.12 -12.69 13.03
N THR A 385 6.02 -12.02 13.37
CA THR A 385 5.07 -12.52 14.36
C THR A 385 4.14 -13.59 13.82
N ASP A 386 4.26 -14.83 14.33
CA ASP A 386 3.26 -15.87 14.09
C ASP A 386 2.26 -15.87 15.25
N ALA A 387 1.16 -15.14 15.07
CA ALA A 387 0.15 -14.93 16.09
C ALA A 387 -0.50 -16.22 16.67
N ARG A 388 -0.28 -17.39 16.03
CA ARG A 388 -0.98 -18.63 16.38
C ARG A 388 -0.08 -19.83 16.58
N GLY A 389 1.16 -19.79 16.10
CA GLY A 389 2.17 -20.81 16.37
C GLY A 389 1.64 -22.24 16.25
N ASN A 390 1.13 -22.62 15.07
CA ASN A 390 0.57 -23.95 14.83
C ASN A 390 1.68 -25.00 14.71
N TYR A 391 2.44 -25.15 15.80
CA TYR A 391 3.59 -26.02 15.90
C TYR A 391 3.14 -27.38 16.41
N GLN A 392 3.43 -28.40 15.62
CA GLN A 392 3.35 -29.78 16.03
C GLN A 392 4.73 -30.25 16.51
N ILE A 393 4.78 -30.81 17.71
CA ILE A 393 5.98 -31.39 18.30
C ILE A 393 5.85 -32.91 18.29
N GLU A 394 6.91 -33.58 17.87
CA GLU A 394 6.99 -35.04 17.84
C GLU A 394 8.39 -35.48 18.30
N ILE A 395 8.49 -36.62 18.98
CA ILE A 395 9.77 -37.30 19.17
C ILE A 395 9.94 -38.31 18.05
N VAL A 396 11.04 -38.17 17.30
CA VAL A 396 11.40 -39.07 16.20
C VAL A 396 12.70 -39.81 16.50
N TYR A 397 12.68 -41.13 16.33
CA TYR A 397 13.86 -41.98 16.54
C TYR A 397 14.54 -42.28 15.21
N ALA A 398 15.82 -41.94 15.11
CA ALA A 398 16.66 -42.29 13.97
C ALA A 398 17.77 -43.27 14.39
N LYS A 399 18.51 -43.82 13.42
CA LYS A 399 19.63 -44.75 13.67
C LYS A 399 20.69 -44.24 14.66
N ASN A 400 20.75 -42.91 14.89
CA ASN A 400 21.74 -42.25 15.75
C ASN A 400 21.11 -41.65 17.03
N GLY A 401 19.96 -42.18 17.47
CA GLY A 401 19.22 -41.74 18.66
C GLY A 401 17.98 -40.88 18.35
N GLY A 402 17.19 -40.61 19.39
CA GLY A 402 15.98 -39.78 19.30
C GLY A 402 16.27 -38.28 19.18
N LYS A 403 15.36 -37.57 18.50
CA LYS A 403 15.35 -36.11 18.36
C LYS A 403 13.93 -35.58 18.49
N ILE A 404 13.80 -34.35 18.96
CA ILE A 404 12.56 -33.59 18.91
C ILE A 404 12.46 -32.96 17.52
N LYS A 405 11.32 -33.18 16.87
CA LYS A 405 10.92 -32.58 15.59
C LYS A 405 9.82 -31.58 15.88
N VAL A 406 9.96 -30.37 15.36
CA VAL A 406 8.95 -29.32 15.45
C VAL A 406 8.54 -28.95 14.04
N SER A 407 7.25 -29.07 13.72
CA SER A 407 6.70 -28.77 12.40
C SER A 407 5.73 -27.60 12.53
N LEU A 408 5.95 -26.52 11.80
CA LEU A 408 4.94 -25.48 11.65
C LEU A 408 3.93 -25.94 10.60
N LEU A 409 2.66 -26.10 10.99
CA LEU A 409 1.60 -26.58 10.12
C LEU A 409 0.73 -25.41 9.63
N HIS A 410 0.28 -25.48 8.39
CA HIS A 410 -0.82 -24.64 7.92
C HIS A 410 -2.11 -25.05 8.65
N PRO A 411 -2.81 -24.18 9.41
CA PRO A 411 -3.91 -24.60 10.26
C PRO A 411 -5.18 -25.04 9.52
N GLU A 412 -5.40 -24.63 8.27
CA GLU A 412 -6.53 -25.16 7.48
C GLU A 412 -6.15 -26.46 6.71
N SER A 413 -5.06 -26.46 5.94
CA SER A 413 -4.69 -27.62 5.10
C SER A 413 -3.91 -28.72 5.84
N GLY A 414 -3.37 -28.46 7.03
CA GLY A 414 -2.49 -29.37 7.77
C GLY A 414 -1.11 -29.59 7.12
N LYS A 415 -0.80 -28.87 6.03
CA LYS A 415 0.47 -29.01 5.31
C LYS A 415 1.62 -28.45 6.15
N VAL A 416 2.77 -29.13 6.13
CA VAL A 416 3.96 -28.65 6.83
C VAL A 416 4.59 -27.49 6.04
N LEU A 417 4.69 -26.33 6.70
CA LEU A 417 5.31 -25.12 6.17
C LEU A 417 6.80 -25.08 6.49
N GLU A 418 7.17 -25.40 7.73
CA GLU A 418 8.58 -25.41 8.18
C GLU A 418 8.85 -26.60 9.11
N ARG A 419 10.12 -27.03 9.19
CA ARG A 419 10.57 -28.09 10.10
C ARG A 419 11.87 -27.75 10.79
N TYR A 420 11.90 -28.01 12.09
CA TYR A 420 13.07 -27.86 12.95
C TYR A 420 13.35 -29.18 13.67
N PHE A 421 14.63 -29.47 13.90
CA PHE A 421 15.07 -30.66 14.62
C PHE A 421 16.12 -30.28 15.68
N GLY A 422 16.04 -30.89 16.86
CA GLY A 422 17.02 -30.71 17.92
C GLY A 422 16.95 -31.83 18.97
N LYS A 423 17.93 -31.88 19.86
CA LYS A 423 17.95 -32.83 21.00
C LYS A 423 17.47 -32.21 22.30
N THR A 424 17.46 -30.88 22.39
CA THR A 424 17.07 -30.13 23.58
C THR A 424 16.11 -29.00 23.22
N ALA A 425 15.30 -28.58 24.18
CA ALA A 425 14.42 -27.43 24.06
C ALA A 425 15.23 -26.16 23.77
N ASN A 426 16.41 -25.99 24.38
CA ASN A 426 17.29 -24.85 24.12
C ASN A 426 17.80 -24.79 22.67
N GLU A 427 18.19 -25.93 22.10
CA GLU A 427 18.64 -25.99 20.70
C GLU A 427 17.51 -25.62 19.74
N LEU A 428 16.28 -26.04 20.05
CA LEU A 428 15.09 -25.73 19.25
C LEU A 428 14.62 -24.30 19.46
N ARG A 429 14.69 -23.77 20.68
CA ARG A 429 14.41 -22.36 20.99
C ARG A 429 15.20 -21.45 20.07
N ASP A 430 16.51 -21.64 19.96
CA ASP A 430 17.33 -20.73 19.15
C ASP A 430 17.03 -20.83 17.64
N LYS A 431 16.54 -21.99 17.19
CA LYS A 431 16.11 -22.22 15.81
C LYS A 431 14.71 -21.65 15.53
N ILE A 432 13.83 -21.61 16.53
CA ILE A 432 12.44 -21.18 16.40
C ILE A 432 12.25 -19.72 16.82
N ALA A 433 13.12 -19.14 17.66
CA ALA A 433 13.01 -17.78 18.18
C ALA A 433 13.10 -16.67 17.12
N VAL A 434 13.45 -17.02 15.87
CA VAL A 434 13.29 -16.16 14.69
C VAL A 434 11.82 -15.96 14.29
N ALA A 435 10.92 -16.82 14.77
CA ALA A 435 9.49 -16.64 14.73
C ALA A 435 9.05 -15.87 15.98
N ASP A 436 8.50 -14.68 15.78
CA ASP A 436 8.08 -13.74 16.81
C ASP A 436 6.71 -14.19 17.37
N LEU A 437 6.70 -15.28 18.12
CA LEU A 437 5.47 -15.84 18.67
C LEU A 437 4.87 -14.88 19.71
N PRO A 438 3.55 -14.64 19.73
CA PRO A 438 2.91 -13.99 20.86
C PRO A 438 3.34 -14.65 22.15
N THR A 439 3.52 -13.85 23.20
CA THR A 439 4.08 -14.31 24.46
C THR A 439 3.38 -15.56 25.01
N ASN A 440 2.06 -15.66 24.89
CA ASN A 440 1.30 -16.85 25.28
C ASN A 440 1.68 -18.10 24.46
N HIS A 441 1.84 -17.98 23.14
CA HIS A 441 2.27 -19.08 22.27
C HIS A 441 3.75 -19.44 22.47
N ALA A 442 4.62 -18.45 22.68
CA ALA A 442 6.02 -18.68 23.00
C ALA A 442 6.18 -19.44 24.32
N ILE A 443 5.41 -19.08 25.35
CA ILE A 443 5.37 -19.78 26.64
C ILE A 443 4.85 -21.21 26.47
N TYR A 444 3.74 -21.40 25.75
CA TYR A 444 3.20 -22.72 25.45
C TYR A 444 4.22 -23.60 24.72
N LEU A 445 4.81 -23.09 23.63
CA LEU A 445 5.77 -23.83 22.83
C LEU A 445 7.02 -24.19 23.63
N GLY A 446 7.52 -23.25 24.43
CA GLY A 446 8.64 -23.51 25.35
C GLY A 446 8.33 -24.59 26.38
N THR A 447 7.09 -24.62 26.88
CA THR A 447 6.62 -25.64 27.84
C THR A 447 6.58 -27.02 27.18
N GLU A 448 5.94 -27.15 26.02
CA GLU A 448 5.85 -28.42 25.30
C GLU A 448 7.23 -28.94 24.88
N LEU A 449 8.15 -28.05 24.45
CA LEU A 449 9.53 -28.42 24.13
C LEU A 449 10.29 -28.96 25.34
N ALA A 450 10.09 -28.37 26.52
CA ALA A 450 10.70 -28.85 27.75
C ALA A 450 10.16 -30.24 28.14
N VAL A 451 8.85 -30.47 28.00
CA VAL A 451 8.23 -31.78 28.23
C VAL A 451 8.77 -32.82 27.25
N ALA A 452 8.82 -32.49 25.95
CA ALA A 452 9.37 -33.36 24.92
C ALA A 452 10.84 -33.72 25.19
N GLU A 453 11.65 -32.77 25.68
CA GLU A 453 13.03 -33.04 26.08
C GLU A 453 13.12 -34.00 27.27
N LEU A 454 12.30 -33.83 28.31
CA LEU A 454 12.27 -34.74 29.45
C LEU A 454 11.87 -36.15 29.04
N LYS A 455 10.82 -36.27 28.22
CA LYS A 455 10.34 -37.57 27.69
C LYS A 455 11.39 -38.24 26.80
N LEU A 456 12.05 -37.47 25.93
CA LEU A 456 13.15 -37.98 25.10
C LEU A 456 14.32 -38.52 25.95
N ARG A 457 14.67 -37.84 27.05
CA ARG A 457 15.76 -38.29 27.94
C ARG A 457 15.38 -39.53 28.74
N ALA A 458 14.11 -39.67 29.12
CA ALA A 458 13.58 -40.81 29.85
C ALA A 458 13.23 -42.01 28.96
N ASP A 459 13.36 -41.88 27.62
CA ASP A 459 12.89 -42.87 26.63
C ASP A 459 11.38 -43.19 26.80
N GLU A 460 10.60 -42.16 27.16
CA GLU A 460 9.15 -42.25 27.37
C GLU A 460 8.37 -41.68 26.17
N PRO A 461 7.14 -42.16 25.92
CA PRO A 461 6.29 -41.59 24.89
C PRO A 461 5.92 -40.14 25.22
N TYR A 462 5.94 -39.29 24.20
CA TYR A 462 5.50 -37.92 24.26
C TYR A 462 4.23 -37.77 23.42
N GLU A 463 3.24 -37.11 24.00
CA GLU A 463 2.01 -36.69 23.33
C GLU A 463 1.80 -35.22 23.66
N GLN A 464 1.72 -34.39 22.62
CA GLN A 464 1.51 -32.95 22.74
C GLN A 464 0.13 -32.67 23.35
N ASP A 465 -0.03 -31.55 24.06
CA ASP A 465 -1.29 -31.11 24.68
C ASP A 465 -1.83 -32.03 25.78
N THR A 466 -1.01 -32.98 26.24
CA THR A 466 -1.41 -33.88 27.32
C THR A 466 -0.93 -33.31 28.64
N SER A 467 -1.86 -32.92 29.52
CA SER A 467 -1.52 -32.39 30.84
C SER A 467 -0.60 -33.35 31.60
N LEU A 468 0.55 -32.87 32.08
CA LEU A 468 1.45 -33.60 32.97
C LEU A 468 0.64 -34.21 34.12
N GLN A 469 0.40 -35.52 34.08
CA GLN A 469 -0.12 -36.23 35.23
C GLN A 469 0.94 -36.17 36.32
N SER A 470 0.63 -35.43 37.40
CA SER A 470 1.51 -35.19 38.53
C SER A 470 2.01 -36.50 39.13
N SER A 471 3.24 -36.89 38.80
CA SER A 471 3.91 -37.96 39.54
C SER A 471 5.41 -37.76 39.72
N THR A 472 6.02 -36.72 39.12
CA THR A 472 7.49 -36.57 39.14
C THR A 472 7.99 -35.12 39.17
N LEU A 473 7.30 -34.22 39.88
CA LEU A 473 7.86 -32.92 40.26
C LEU A 473 7.86 -32.77 41.78
N PHE A 474 8.89 -33.34 42.41
CA PHE A 474 9.58 -32.81 43.60
C PHE A 474 11.03 -33.29 43.60
#